data_AF-A0A8C3NMP8-F1
#
_entry.id   AF-A0A8C3NMP8-F1
#
_cell.length_a   1.000
_cell.length_b   1.000
_cell.length_c   1.000
_cell.angle_alpha   90.00
_cell.angle_beta   90.00
_cell.angle_gamma   90.00
#
_symmetry.space_group_name_H-M   'P 1'
#
loop_
_entity.id
_entity.type
_entity.pdbx_description
1 polymer ?
#
loop_
_entity_poly.entity_id
_entity_poly.type
_entity_poly.pdbx_seq_one_letter_code
_entity_poly.pdbx_strand_id
1 'polypeptide(L)'
;MAGQPRCELCGARAAPLRCPGCRLTYYCDVSHQKTDWVSIHSQICHLLSPVLRPQRCFHSEKDRKDGKEQLLRKQESLIAVALCRAQGFLWAGQPLEAIPAALQALRSSSRLLGPASLRLLPIYLLLAEASTGAGRPRQAAKYLSQAQWIVLQSPDCSAALQSKLHRGLGLFSIAEGNLEQALYHLANDVYLATAEFGLNSVEVSGGYFHMANIFFHQNKMDAANSLYTEVSSLWHAWLLSSLHGHQRALQARAEASPFSEEEEGSEDGTTEAQRERGARMLGAVLELREQGPLQHPGETAQILHSLAIIHYLGQDLAKSIHRAGNSCIHAVLDFGESWDGGGDGGGCCRVRLPLALHCRANIAKINPKNSTRTHLPPSPIFPLPAGIQAKGEEPVTMD
;
A
#
# COMPACT_ATOMS: atom_id res chain seq x y z
N MET A 1 -13.47 -29.44 30.99
CA MET A 1 -13.98 -29.87 29.67
C MET A 1 -13.54 -28.84 28.64
N ALA A 2 -12.74 -29.23 27.65
CA ALA A 2 -12.33 -28.30 26.59
C ALA A 2 -13.57 -27.97 25.73
N GLY A 3 -13.91 -26.69 25.59
CA GLY A 3 -15.01 -26.25 24.74
C GLY A 3 -14.83 -26.74 23.30
N GLN A 4 -15.93 -26.97 22.59
CA GLN A 4 -15.88 -27.37 21.18
C GLN A 4 -15.02 -26.39 20.36
N PRO A 5 -14.16 -26.89 19.44
CA PRO A 5 -13.34 -26.04 18.61
C PRO A 5 -14.21 -25.11 17.76
N ARG A 6 -13.84 -23.84 17.72
CA ARG A 6 -14.50 -22.80 16.93
C ARG A 6 -13.73 -22.54 15.65
N CYS A 7 -14.43 -22.10 14.61
CA CYS A 7 -13.80 -21.84 13.32
C CYS A 7 -12.80 -20.67 13.40
N GLU A 8 -11.61 -20.86 12.84
CA GLU A 8 -10.55 -19.85 12.79
C GLU A 8 -10.92 -18.55 12.07
N LEU A 9 -11.88 -18.58 11.13
CA LEU A 9 -12.29 -17.40 10.37
C LEU A 9 -13.46 -16.65 11.01
N CYS A 10 -14.55 -17.35 11.35
CA CYS A 10 -15.75 -16.68 11.87
C CYS A 10 -15.87 -16.68 13.39
N GLY A 11 -15.16 -17.54 14.13
CA GLY A 11 -15.20 -17.62 15.59
C GLY A 11 -16.55 -18.01 16.23
N ALA A 12 -17.63 -18.08 15.44
CA ALA A 12 -18.99 -18.31 15.93
C ALA A 12 -19.45 -19.77 15.80
N ARG A 13 -19.19 -20.41 14.65
CA ARG A 13 -19.65 -21.76 14.34
C ARG A 13 -18.72 -22.83 14.91
N ALA A 14 -19.30 -23.96 15.32
CA ALA A 14 -18.54 -25.17 15.64
C ALA A 14 -17.75 -25.63 14.41
N ALA A 15 -16.54 -26.14 14.64
CA ALA A 15 -15.58 -26.42 13.59
C ALA A 15 -15.18 -27.90 13.54
N PRO A 16 -15.94 -28.73 12.80
CA PRO A 16 -15.66 -30.16 12.69
C PRO A 16 -14.45 -30.46 11.80
N LEU A 17 -14.11 -29.56 10.87
CA LEU A 17 -13.00 -29.77 9.96
C LEU A 17 -11.70 -29.33 10.63
N ARG A 18 -10.68 -30.17 10.55
CA ARG A 18 -9.35 -29.90 11.11
C ARG A 18 -8.32 -29.92 9.98
N CYS A 19 -7.36 -28.98 10.00
CA CYS A 19 -6.26 -29.02 9.05
C CYS A 19 -5.47 -30.33 9.19
N PRO A 20 -5.24 -31.10 8.09
CA PRO A 20 -4.53 -32.38 8.16
C PRO A 20 -3.03 -32.21 8.47
N GLY A 21 -2.43 -31.09 8.06
CA GLY A 21 -1.01 -30.80 8.26
C GLY A 21 -0.67 -30.41 9.69
N CYS A 22 -1.11 -29.22 10.13
CA CYS A 22 -0.75 -28.72 11.46
C CYS A 22 -1.57 -29.35 12.59
N ARG A 23 -2.80 -29.82 12.31
CA ARG A 23 -3.79 -30.34 13.29
C ARG A 23 -4.17 -29.35 14.41
N LEU A 24 -3.84 -28.07 14.24
CA LEU A 24 -4.07 -27.01 15.22
C LEU A 24 -5.22 -26.08 14.86
N THR A 25 -5.52 -25.92 13.57
CA THR A 25 -6.59 -25.04 13.09
C THR A 25 -7.84 -25.83 12.71
N TYR A 26 -8.99 -25.21 12.97
CA TYR A 26 -10.31 -25.81 12.78
C TYR A 26 -11.22 -24.90 11.95
N TYR A 27 -12.05 -25.48 11.09
CA TYR A 27 -12.97 -24.79 10.20
C TYR A 27 -14.39 -25.36 10.28
N CYS A 28 -15.39 -24.50 10.09
CA CYS A 28 -16.79 -24.91 10.06
C CYS A 28 -17.21 -25.54 8.73
N ASP A 29 -16.59 -25.16 7.62
CA ASP A 29 -16.85 -25.69 6.29
C ASP A 29 -15.61 -25.63 5.39
N VAL A 30 -15.67 -26.33 4.25
CA VAL A 30 -14.57 -26.44 3.27
C VAL A 30 -14.27 -25.08 2.62
N SER A 31 -15.28 -24.20 2.51
CA SER A 31 -15.11 -22.86 1.96
C SER A 31 -14.16 -22.05 2.85
N HIS A 32 -14.42 -22.00 4.16
CA HIS A 32 -13.57 -21.33 5.13
C HIS A 32 -12.15 -21.91 5.16
N GLN A 33 -12.01 -23.24 5.07
CA GLN A 33 -10.70 -23.87 4.98
C GLN A 33 -9.94 -23.41 3.73
N LYS A 34 -10.61 -23.37 2.56
CA LYS A 34 -10.01 -22.94 1.30
C LYS A 34 -9.61 -21.46 1.35
N THR A 35 -10.47 -20.60 1.89
CA THR A 35 -10.19 -19.16 2.03
C THR A 35 -8.98 -18.92 2.93
N ASP A 36 -8.88 -19.62 4.07
CA ASP A 36 -7.71 -19.52 4.94
C ASP A 36 -6.45 -20.05 4.23
N TRP A 37 -6.57 -21.13 3.47
CA TRP A 37 -5.45 -21.73 2.72
C TRP A 37 -4.86 -20.81 1.65
N VAL A 38 -5.72 -20.19 0.85
CA VAL A 38 -5.34 -19.22 -0.19
C VAL A 38 -4.75 -17.97 0.44
N SER A 39 -5.34 -17.51 1.55
CA SER A 39 -4.89 -16.31 2.24
C SER A 39 -3.52 -16.51 2.90
N ILE A 40 -3.40 -17.41 3.88
CA ILE A 40 -2.17 -17.48 4.71
C ILE A 40 -1.78 -18.91 5.10
N HIS A 41 -2.73 -19.83 5.24
CA HIS A 41 -2.49 -21.11 5.90
C HIS A 41 -1.41 -21.96 5.20
N SER A 42 -1.39 -21.95 3.87
CA SER A 42 -0.37 -22.67 3.08
C SER A 42 1.06 -22.28 3.46
N GLN A 43 1.28 -21.02 3.85
CA GLN A 43 2.59 -20.49 4.22
C GLN A 43 2.91 -20.68 5.70
N ILE A 44 1.90 -20.65 6.57
CA ILE A 44 2.14 -20.71 8.02
C ILE A 44 1.92 -22.10 8.62
N CYS A 45 1.33 -23.06 7.89
CA CYS A 45 0.96 -24.37 8.43
C CYS A 45 2.15 -25.06 9.13
N HIS A 46 3.34 -24.97 8.55
CA HIS A 46 4.57 -25.52 9.12
C HIS A 46 5.10 -24.71 10.32
N LEU A 47 4.86 -23.40 10.35
CA LEU A 47 5.26 -22.49 11.44
C LEU A 47 4.36 -22.61 12.68
N LEU A 48 3.08 -22.99 12.50
CA LEU A 48 2.11 -23.09 13.60
C LEU A 48 2.46 -24.19 14.60
N SER A 49 2.96 -25.34 14.13
CA SER A 49 3.30 -26.48 15.02
C SER A 49 4.39 -26.14 16.05
N PRO A 50 5.54 -25.57 15.65
CA PRO A 50 6.59 -25.15 16.60
C PRO A 50 6.16 -24.03 17.56
N VAL A 51 5.21 -23.18 17.15
CA VAL A 51 4.81 -21.99 17.92
C VAL A 51 3.71 -22.32 18.95
N LEU A 52 2.81 -23.25 18.62
CA LEU A 52 1.60 -23.50 19.43
C LEU A 52 1.66 -24.79 20.24
N ARG A 53 2.64 -25.68 20.01
CA ARG A 53 2.84 -26.85 20.87
C ARG A 53 3.51 -26.46 22.18
N PRO A 54 3.18 -27.14 23.30
CA PRO A 54 3.89 -26.97 24.57
C PRO A 54 5.40 -27.13 24.37
N GLN A 55 6.17 -26.20 24.94
CA GLN A 55 7.63 -26.27 24.88
C GLN A 55 8.15 -27.50 25.61
N ARG A 56 9.29 -28.03 25.16
CA ARG A 56 10.01 -29.10 25.85
C ARG A 56 10.46 -28.61 27.23
N CYS A 57 10.45 -29.49 28.23
CA CYS A 57 11.07 -29.21 29.51
C CYS A 57 12.59 -29.11 29.31
N PHE A 58 13.15 -27.93 29.55
CA PHE A 58 14.59 -27.71 29.53
C PHE A 58 15.16 -27.86 30.95
N HIS A 59 16.27 -28.60 31.07
CA HIS A 59 16.92 -28.89 32.36
C HIS A 59 17.93 -27.82 32.79
N SER A 60 18.49 -27.05 31.85
CA SER A 60 19.45 -25.96 32.10
C SER A 60 18.79 -24.58 31.98
N GLU A 61 19.24 -23.60 32.79
CA GLU A 61 18.79 -22.21 32.70
C GLU A 61 19.16 -21.58 31.34
N LYS A 62 20.32 -21.94 30.79
CA LYS A 62 20.77 -21.46 29.47
C LYS A 62 19.83 -21.94 28.35
N ASP A 63 19.54 -23.24 28.33
CA ASP A 63 18.63 -23.82 27.33
C ASP A 63 17.20 -23.26 27.45
N ARG A 64 16.76 -22.90 28.67
CA ARG A 64 15.48 -22.22 28.88
C ARG A 64 15.45 -20.83 28.26
N LYS A 65 16.53 -20.05 28.42
CA LYS A 65 16.64 -18.71 27.82
C LYS A 65 16.69 -18.80 26.29
N ASP A 66 17.57 -19.64 25.76
CA ASP A 66 17.73 -19.85 24.32
C ASP A 66 16.42 -20.37 23.67
N GLY A 67 15.72 -21.30 24.34
CA GLY A 67 14.43 -21.82 23.89
C GLY A 67 13.32 -20.78 23.89
N LYS A 68 13.33 -19.84 24.84
CA LYS A 68 12.38 -18.72 24.89
C LYS A 68 12.65 -17.73 23.76
N GLU A 69 13.90 -17.36 23.52
CA GLU A 69 14.28 -16.47 22.42
C GLU A 69 13.94 -17.06 21.06
N GLN A 70 14.21 -18.35 20.84
CA GLN A 70 13.83 -19.02 19.60
C GLN A 70 12.31 -19.05 19.37
N LEU A 71 11.52 -19.22 20.44
CA LEU A 71 10.06 -19.16 20.32
C LEU A 71 9.59 -17.75 19.95
N LEU A 72 10.14 -16.72 20.60
CA LEU A 72 9.83 -15.31 20.30
C LEU A 72 10.14 -14.98 18.84
N ARG A 73 11.34 -15.34 18.34
CA ARG A 73 11.71 -15.13 16.92
C ARG A 73 10.74 -15.82 15.95
N LYS A 74 10.30 -17.05 16.25
CA LYS A 74 9.31 -17.77 15.44
C LYS A 74 7.94 -17.10 15.47
N GLN A 75 7.54 -16.55 16.61
CA GLN A 75 6.29 -15.82 16.76
C GLN A 75 6.32 -14.48 16.00
N GLU A 76 7.42 -13.74 16.09
CA GLU A 76 7.62 -12.50 15.34
C GLU A 76 7.64 -12.74 13.83
N SER A 77 8.33 -13.79 13.37
CA SER A 77 8.32 -14.22 11.97
C SER A 77 6.91 -14.56 11.48
N LEU A 78 6.12 -15.30 12.29
CA LEU A 78 4.73 -15.62 11.97
C LEU A 78 3.86 -14.36 11.82
N ILE A 79 4.05 -13.36 12.70
CA ILE A 79 3.34 -12.08 12.62
C ILE A 79 3.75 -11.31 11.37
N ALA A 80 5.05 -11.23 11.08
CA ALA A 80 5.58 -10.51 9.93
C ALA A 80 5.03 -11.08 8.61
N VAL A 81 5.05 -12.41 8.43
CA VAL A 81 4.49 -13.08 7.24
C VAL A 81 2.99 -12.79 7.11
N ALA A 82 2.24 -12.87 8.22
CA ALA A 82 0.80 -12.62 8.20
C ALA A 82 0.45 -11.17 7.83
N LEU A 83 1.18 -10.19 8.36
CA LEU A 83 1.01 -8.78 8.01
C LEU A 83 1.39 -8.49 6.56
N CYS A 84 2.52 -9.02 6.10
CA CYS A 84 2.97 -8.86 4.72
C CYS A 84 1.93 -9.40 3.72
N ARG A 85 1.39 -10.61 3.96
CA ARG A 85 0.35 -11.18 3.10
C ARG A 85 -0.94 -10.36 3.12
N ALA A 86 -1.42 -9.99 4.31
CA ALA A 86 -2.64 -9.21 4.43
C ALA A 86 -2.53 -7.87 3.68
N GLN A 87 -1.40 -7.19 3.84
CA GLN A 87 -1.12 -5.95 3.14
C GLN A 87 -1.02 -6.17 1.62
N GLY A 88 -0.32 -7.22 1.18
CA GLY A 88 -0.21 -7.60 -0.23
C GLY A 88 -1.56 -7.90 -0.89
N PHE A 89 -2.52 -8.48 -0.17
CA PHE A 89 -3.87 -8.70 -0.71
C PHE A 89 -4.67 -7.40 -0.86
N LEU A 90 -4.60 -6.47 0.11
CA LEU A 90 -5.23 -5.15 -0.05
C LEU A 90 -4.67 -4.42 -1.27
N TRP A 91 -3.36 -4.54 -1.43
CA TRP A 91 -2.61 -4.03 -2.54
C TRP A 91 -2.97 -4.67 -3.89
N ALA A 92 -3.36 -5.93 -3.91
CA ALA A 92 -3.88 -6.61 -5.08
C ALA A 92 -5.37 -6.32 -5.34
N GLY A 93 -6.03 -5.49 -4.53
CA GLY A 93 -7.48 -5.27 -4.62
C GLY A 93 -8.31 -6.48 -4.20
N GLN A 94 -7.75 -7.35 -3.35
CA GLN A 94 -8.35 -8.60 -2.88
C GLN A 94 -8.67 -8.52 -1.37
N PRO A 95 -9.65 -7.70 -0.96
CA PRO A 95 -9.92 -7.44 0.45
C PRO A 95 -10.43 -8.66 1.21
N LEU A 96 -11.12 -9.59 0.54
CA LEU A 96 -11.63 -10.82 1.17
C LEU A 96 -10.48 -11.76 1.58
N GLU A 97 -9.46 -11.88 0.75
CA GLU A 97 -8.27 -12.67 0.97
C GLU A 97 -7.33 -12.03 2.01
N ALA A 98 -7.39 -10.70 2.21
CA ALA A 98 -6.63 -10.01 3.24
C ALA A 98 -7.11 -10.35 4.67
N ILE A 99 -8.42 -10.57 4.86
CA ILE A 99 -9.02 -10.73 6.19
C ILE A 99 -8.41 -11.91 6.98
N PRO A 100 -8.31 -13.15 6.45
CA PRO A 100 -7.73 -14.26 7.21
C PRO A 100 -6.29 -14.03 7.65
N ALA A 101 -5.44 -13.50 6.76
CA ALA A 101 -4.06 -13.15 7.05
C ALA A 101 -3.98 -12.10 8.18
N ALA A 102 -4.80 -11.05 8.12
CA ALA A 102 -4.83 -10.02 9.15
C ALA A 102 -5.38 -10.54 10.49
N LEU A 103 -6.39 -11.42 10.47
CA LEU A 103 -6.89 -12.10 11.67
C LEU A 103 -5.83 -12.99 12.31
N GLN A 104 -5.03 -13.68 11.50
CA GLN A 104 -3.91 -14.48 12.00
C GLN A 104 -2.86 -13.59 12.66
N ALA A 105 -2.51 -12.46 12.05
CA ALA A 105 -1.59 -11.49 12.64
C ALA A 105 -2.12 -10.99 13.99
N LEU A 106 -3.40 -10.65 14.08
CA LEU A 106 -4.03 -10.19 15.32
C LEU A 106 -3.95 -11.26 16.42
N ARG A 107 -4.35 -12.51 16.12
CA ARG A 107 -4.28 -13.61 17.10
C ARG A 107 -2.87 -13.86 17.61
N SER A 108 -1.89 -13.88 16.71
CA SER A 108 -0.49 -14.10 17.08
C SER A 108 0.02 -12.95 17.96
N SER A 109 -0.27 -11.70 17.60
CA SER A 109 0.18 -10.50 18.32
C SER A 109 -0.49 -10.33 19.68
N SER A 110 -1.81 -10.56 19.78
CA SER A 110 -2.53 -10.42 21.06
C SER A 110 -2.05 -11.41 22.12
N ARG A 111 -1.54 -12.59 21.72
CA ARG A 111 -0.94 -13.57 22.64
C ARG A 111 0.38 -13.09 23.24
N LEU A 112 1.10 -12.21 22.55
CA LEU A 112 2.40 -11.69 22.96
C LEU A 112 2.30 -10.38 23.74
N LEU A 113 1.46 -9.46 23.27
CA LEU A 113 1.53 -8.04 23.61
C LEU A 113 0.42 -7.59 24.57
N GLY A 114 -0.58 -8.44 24.82
CA GLY A 114 -1.79 -8.08 25.56
C GLY A 114 -2.82 -7.31 24.71
N PRO A 115 -4.07 -7.18 25.19
CA PRO A 115 -5.21 -6.74 24.37
C PRO A 115 -5.24 -5.24 24.02
N ALA A 116 -4.52 -4.39 24.76
CA ALA A 116 -4.54 -2.93 24.60
C ALA A 116 -3.22 -2.33 24.09
N SER A 117 -2.31 -3.16 23.56
CA SER A 117 -1.02 -2.67 23.08
C SER A 117 -1.17 -1.80 21.83
N LEU A 118 -0.49 -0.64 21.81
CA LEU A 118 -0.37 0.24 20.63
C LEU A 118 0.11 -0.51 19.39
N ARG A 119 0.93 -1.55 19.55
CA ARG A 119 1.44 -2.38 18.44
C ARG A 119 0.34 -3.17 17.73
N LEU A 120 -0.85 -3.30 18.31
CA LEU A 120 -2.01 -3.90 17.65
C LEU A 120 -2.75 -2.92 16.73
N LEU A 121 -2.52 -1.61 16.88
CA LEU A 121 -3.23 -0.57 16.13
C LEU A 121 -3.12 -0.78 14.60
N PRO A 122 -1.93 -0.99 14.00
CA PRO A 122 -1.83 -1.20 12.56
C PRO A 122 -2.59 -2.45 12.07
N ILE A 123 -2.72 -3.47 12.92
CA ILE A 123 -3.44 -4.71 12.60
C ILE A 123 -4.95 -4.48 12.57
N TYR A 124 -5.47 -3.71 13.52
CA TYR A 124 -6.88 -3.33 13.54
C TYR A 124 -7.24 -2.43 12.35
N LEU A 125 -6.37 -1.48 11.99
CA LEU A 125 -6.57 -0.64 10.81
C LEU A 125 -6.57 -1.46 9.51
N LEU A 126 -5.65 -2.43 9.38
CA LEU A 126 -5.60 -3.34 8.24
C LEU A 126 -6.88 -4.19 8.12
N LEU A 127 -7.38 -4.70 9.25
CA LEU A 127 -8.64 -5.44 9.30
C LEU A 127 -9.85 -4.57 8.97
N ALA A 128 -9.85 -3.31 9.42
CA ALA A 128 -10.87 -2.34 9.09
C ALA A 128 -10.90 -2.08 7.58
N GLU A 129 -9.75 -1.75 6.98
CA GLU A 129 -9.61 -1.50 5.55
C GLU A 129 -10.07 -2.70 4.71
N ALA A 130 -9.62 -3.91 5.06
CA ALA A 130 -10.06 -5.14 4.41
C ALA A 130 -11.56 -5.38 4.55
N SER A 131 -12.12 -5.11 5.73
CA SER A 131 -13.56 -5.29 5.97
C SER A 131 -14.39 -4.26 5.21
N THR A 132 -13.92 -3.01 5.10
CA THR A 132 -14.55 -1.96 4.29
C THR A 132 -14.53 -2.35 2.81
N GLY A 133 -13.37 -2.75 2.28
CA GLY A 133 -13.23 -3.22 0.88
C GLY A 133 -14.07 -4.46 0.56
N ALA A 134 -14.28 -5.32 1.55
CA ALA A 134 -15.12 -6.51 1.43
C ALA A 134 -16.64 -6.23 1.55
N GLY A 135 -17.07 -4.97 1.71
CA GLY A 135 -18.47 -4.62 1.91
C GLY A 135 -19.05 -5.09 3.26
N ARG A 136 -18.22 -5.14 4.31
CA ARG A 136 -18.59 -5.60 5.66
C ARG A 136 -18.53 -4.45 6.67
N PRO A 137 -19.40 -3.43 6.57
CA PRO A 137 -19.28 -2.20 7.35
C PRO A 137 -19.39 -2.42 8.86
N ARG A 138 -20.26 -3.34 9.32
CA ARG A 138 -20.36 -3.70 10.75
C ARG A 138 -19.05 -4.25 11.32
N GLN A 139 -18.32 -5.02 10.52
CA GLN A 139 -17.05 -5.60 10.93
C GLN A 139 -15.94 -4.55 10.91
N ALA A 140 -15.91 -3.68 9.88
CA ALA A 140 -15.00 -2.56 9.79
C ALA A 140 -15.16 -1.59 10.97
N ALA A 141 -16.39 -1.16 11.27
CA ALA A 141 -16.71 -0.30 12.40
C ALA A 141 -16.20 -0.89 13.72
N LYS A 142 -16.41 -2.19 13.95
CA LYS A 142 -15.90 -2.87 15.14
C LYS A 142 -14.38 -2.74 15.27
N TYR A 143 -13.63 -2.95 14.19
CA TYR A 143 -12.17 -2.85 14.23
C TYR A 143 -11.68 -1.41 14.39
N LEU A 144 -12.36 -0.44 13.77
CA LEU A 144 -12.07 0.99 13.97
C LEU A 144 -12.33 1.42 15.41
N SER A 145 -13.41 0.97 16.03
CA SER A 145 -13.66 1.25 17.46
C SER A 145 -12.58 0.68 18.36
N GLN A 146 -12.04 -0.50 18.05
CA GLN A 146 -10.90 -1.07 18.80
C GLN A 146 -9.63 -0.23 18.59
N ALA A 147 -9.37 0.22 17.35
CA ALA A 147 -8.25 1.09 17.04
C ALA A 147 -8.34 2.44 17.77
N GLN A 148 -9.51 3.09 17.73
CA GLN A 148 -9.78 4.33 18.46
C GLN A 148 -9.60 4.14 19.97
N TRP A 149 -10.12 3.04 20.53
CA TRP A 149 -9.95 2.74 21.95
C TRP A 149 -8.47 2.63 22.34
N ILE A 150 -7.65 1.95 21.55
CA ILE A 150 -6.21 1.84 21.82
C ILE A 150 -5.53 3.22 21.84
N VAL A 151 -5.87 4.09 20.88
CA VAL A 151 -5.34 5.46 20.85
C VAL A 151 -5.81 6.26 22.06
N LEU A 152 -7.08 6.19 22.43
CA LEU A 152 -7.63 6.87 23.61
C LEU A 152 -6.97 6.43 24.93
N GLN A 153 -6.58 5.16 25.03
CA GLN A 153 -5.86 4.65 26.21
C GLN A 153 -4.36 4.99 26.22
N SER A 154 -3.86 5.60 25.15
CA SER A 154 -2.42 5.83 24.95
C SER A 154 -2.13 7.31 24.71
N PRO A 155 -1.93 8.11 25.78
CA PRO A 155 -1.73 9.56 25.66
C PRO A 155 -0.49 9.92 24.81
N ASP A 156 0.51 9.05 24.77
CA ASP A 156 1.75 9.24 24.02
C ASP A 156 1.69 8.66 22.58
N CYS A 157 0.49 8.45 22.03
CA CYS A 157 0.35 7.93 20.66
C CYS A 157 0.94 8.92 19.64
N SER A 158 1.91 8.46 18.84
CA SER A 158 2.57 9.31 17.84
C SER A 158 1.61 9.85 16.78
N ALA A 159 1.94 11.01 16.21
CA ALA A 159 1.14 11.62 15.14
C ALA A 159 1.11 10.70 13.91
N ALA A 160 2.17 9.94 13.63
CA ALA A 160 2.19 8.87 12.62
C ALA A 160 1.05 7.85 12.76
N LEU A 161 0.80 7.38 13.99
CA LEU A 161 -0.23 6.37 14.26
C LEU A 161 -1.63 6.98 14.25
N GLN A 162 -1.77 8.20 14.76
CA GLN A 162 -3.01 8.96 14.69
C GLN A 162 -3.41 9.27 13.24
N SER A 163 -2.46 9.68 12.39
CA SER A 163 -2.66 9.89 10.95
C SER A 163 -3.26 8.64 10.28
N LYS A 164 -2.67 7.46 10.53
CA LYS A 164 -3.20 6.18 9.99
C LYS A 164 -4.62 5.87 10.49
N LEU A 165 -4.94 6.17 11.74
CA LEU A 165 -6.29 6.01 12.27
C LEU A 165 -7.28 6.93 11.54
N HIS A 166 -6.93 8.21 11.41
CA HIS A 166 -7.74 9.19 10.68
C HIS A 166 -7.95 8.78 9.22
N ARG A 167 -6.93 8.26 8.54
CA ARG A 167 -7.07 7.68 7.20
C ARG A 167 -8.08 6.55 7.15
N GLY A 168 -7.98 5.60 8.09
CA GLY A 168 -8.92 4.47 8.18
C GLY A 168 -10.37 4.92 8.44
N LEU A 169 -10.57 5.92 9.29
CA LEU A 169 -11.88 6.52 9.55
C LEU A 169 -12.42 7.23 8.30
N GLY A 170 -11.58 8.00 7.62
CA GLY A 170 -11.96 8.68 6.38
C GLY A 170 -12.40 7.71 5.29
N LEU A 171 -11.62 6.64 5.06
CA LEU A 171 -11.97 5.57 4.10
C LEU A 171 -13.28 4.87 4.45
N PHE A 172 -13.53 4.63 5.73
CA PHE A 172 -14.80 4.06 6.19
C PHE A 172 -15.98 5.01 5.94
N SER A 173 -15.82 6.31 6.23
CA SER A 173 -16.84 7.32 5.95
C SER A 173 -17.14 7.46 4.45
N ILE A 174 -16.13 7.33 3.57
CA ILE A 174 -16.35 7.26 2.10
C ILE A 174 -17.26 6.08 1.77
N ALA A 175 -16.98 4.90 2.31
CA ALA A 175 -17.76 3.68 2.05
C ALA A 175 -19.19 3.77 2.59
N GLU A 176 -19.42 4.52 3.67
CA GLU A 176 -20.76 4.84 4.18
C GLU A 176 -21.48 5.94 3.37
N GLY A 177 -20.77 6.61 2.45
CA GLY A 177 -21.30 7.74 1.67
C GLY A 177 -21.28 9.08 2.39
N ASN A 178 -20.72 9.16 3.60
CA ASN A 178 -20.60 10.41 4.36
C ASN A 178 -19.31 11.15 3.96
N LEU A 179 -19.38 11.88 2.85
CA LEU A 179 -18.23 12.56 2.25
C LEU A 179 -17.70 13.73 3.10
N GLU A 180 -18.58 14.41 3.85
CA GLU A 180 -18.17 15.51 4.74
C GLU A 180 -17.30 15.00 5.90
N GLN A 181 -17.77 13.95 6.58
CA GLN A 181 -16.99 13.30 7.64
C GLN A 181 -15.70 12.68 7.10
N ALA A 182 -15.73 12.14 5.88
CA ALA A 182 -14.54 11.62 5.23
C ALA A 182 -13.49 12.72 5.02
N LEU A 183 -13.88 13.88 4.48
CA LEU A 183 -12.98 15.01 4.28
C LEU A 183 -12.41 15.53 5.61
N TYR A 184 -13.21 15.60 6.68
CA TYR A 184 -12.72 15.95 8.01
C TYR A 184 -11.61 15.01 8.48
N HIS A 185 -11.82 13.69 8.38
CA HIS A 185 -10.82 12.72 8.81
C HIS A 185 -9.57 12.73 7.91
N LEU A 186 -9.74 12.86 6.60
CA LEU A 186 -8.60 12.91 5.66
C LEU A 186 -7.77 14.19 5.81
N ALA A 187 -8.39 15.32 6.10
CA ALA A 187 -7.67 16.56 6.41
C ALA A 187 -6.81 16.42 7.67
N ASN A 188 -7.34 15.75 8.70
CA ASN A 188 -6.56 15.41 9.91
C ASN A 188 -5.42 14.42 9.62
N ASP A 189 -5.62 13.44 8.74
CA ASP A 189 -4.54 12.56 8.25
C ASP A 189 -3.40 13.37 7.62
N VAL A 190 -3.73 14.28 6.69
CA VAL A 190 -2.73 15.17 6.05
C VAL A 190 -2.02 16.03 7.08
N TYR A 191 -2.74 16.67 8.00
CA TYR A 191 -2.17 17.51 9.04
C TYR A 191 -1.18 16.73 9.93
N LEU A 192 -1.61 15.59 10.46
CA LEU A 192 -0.81 14.76 11.35
C LEU A 192 0.39 14.13 10.64
N ALA A 193 0.22 13.67 9.39
CA ALA A 193 1.31 13.14 8.59
C ALA A 193 2.35 14.23 8.28
N THR A 194 1.90 15.44 7.95
CA THR A 194 2.78 16.58 7.68
C THR A 194 3.55 16.97 8.94
N ALA A 195 2.90 16.97 10.11
CA ALA A 195 3.54 17.28 11.38
C ALA A 195 4.62 16.27 11.78
N GLU A 196 4.44 14.99 11.44
CA GLU A 196 5.39 13.93 11.77
C GLU A 196 6.54 13.81 10.75
N PHE A 197 6.22 13.79 9.46
CA PHE A 197 7.16 13.43 8.40
C PHE A 197 7.61 14.62 7.54
N GLY A 198 6.98 15.78 7.71
CA GLY A 198 7.20 16.98 6.90
C GLY A 198 6.32 17.03 5.64
N LEU A 199 6.23 18.22 5.04
CA LEU A 199 5.35 18.49 3.90
C LEU A 199 5.74 17.71 2.63
N ASN A 200 7.04 17.49 2.41
CA ASN A 200 7.56 16.87 1.19
C ASN A 200 7.61 15.33 1.27
N SER A 201 6.89 14.74 2.24
CA SER A 201 6.92 13.31 2.52
C SER A 201 5.83 12.57 1.74
N VAL A 202 6.18 11.39 1.21
CA VAL A 202 5.22 10.52 0.51
C VAL A 202 4.13 9.98 1.44
N GLU A 203 4.34 10.02 2.76
CA GLU A 203 3.38 9.63 3.79
C GLU A 203 2.12 10.51 3.78
N VAL A 204 2.26 11.78 3.38
CA VAL A 204 1.16 12.77 3.25
C VAL A 204 0.28 12.48 2.02
N SER A 205 0.86 11.89 0.96
CA SER A 205 0.19 11.68 -0.33
C SER A 205 -1.11 10.86 -0.24
N GLY A 206 -1.22 9.96 0.75
CA GLY A 206 -2.41 9.13 0.93
C GLY A 206 -3.67 9.94 1.22
N GLY A 207 -3.57 10.94 2.11
CA GLY A 207 -4.68 11.82 2.44
C GLY A 207 -5.12 12.67 1.24
N TYR A 208 -4.16 13.29 0.54
CA TYR A 208 -4.44 14.05 -0.68
C TYR A 208 -5.11 13.20 -1.76
N PHE A 209 -4.63 11.98 -2.00
CA PHE A 209 -5.20 11.09 -3.00
C PHE A 209 -6.67 10.75 -2.70
N HIS A 210 -7.01 10.44 -1.45
CA HIS A 210 -8.40 10.13 -1.10
C HIS A 210 -9.30 11.37 -1.14
N MET A 211 -8.81 12.55 -0.74
CA MET A 211 -9.55 13.81 -0.88
C MET A 211 -9.77 14.17 -2.36
N ALA A 212 -8.76 13.96 -3.22
CA ALA A 212 -8.87 14.17 -4.65
C ALA A 212 -9.96 13.29 -5.27
N ASN A 213 -10.02 12.00 -4.89
CA ASN A 213 -11.09 11.10 -5.35
C ASN A 213 -12.48 11.60 -4.93
N ILE A 214 -12.63 12.11 -3.69
CA ILE A 214 -13.91 12.68 -3.24
C ILE A 214 -14.30 13.88 -4.11
N PHE A 215 -13.37 14.82 -4.35
CA PHE A 215 -13.65 16.00 -5.16
C PHE A 215 -13.91 15.68 -6.63
N PHE A 216 -13.23 14.68 -7.18
CA PHE A 216 -13.48 14.15 -8.51
C PHE A 216 -14.93 13.65 -8.63
N HIS A 217 -15.40 12.86 -7.66
CA HIS A 217 -16.79 12.39 -7.63
C HIS A 217 -17.82 13.49 -7.39
N GLN A 218 -17.44 14.60 -6.74
CA GLN A 218 -18.27 15.79 -6.60
C GLN A 218 -18.23 16.71 -7.84
N ASN A 219 -17.53 16.32 -8.91
CA ASN A 219 -17.30 17.14 -10.11
C ASN A 219 -16.56 18.46 -9.83
N LYS A 220 -15.81 18.54 -8.72
CA LYS A 220 -14.94 19.68 -8.36
C LYS A 220 -13.55 19.46 -8.94
N MET A 221 -13.48 19.50 -10.27
CA MET A 221 -12.31 19.07 -11.04
C MET A 221 -11.03 19.86 -10.70
N ASP A 222 -11.12 21.17 -10.47
CA ASP A 222 -9.95 21.99 -10.15
C ASP A 222 -9.29 21.58 -8.83
N ALA A 223 -10.10 21.31 -7.81
CA ALA A 223 -9.63 20.85 -6.50
C ALA A 223 -9.06 19.42 -6.59
N ALA A 224 -9.72 18.53 -7.34
CA ALA A 224 -9.24 17.18 -7.56
C ALA A 224 -7.89 17.17 -8.29
N ASN A 225 -7.78 17.93 -9.39
CA ASN A 225 -6.56 18.03 -10.19
C ASN A 225 -5.40 18.59 -9.38
N SER A 226 -5.63 19.68 -8.62
CA SER A 226 -4.60 20.27 -7.75
C SER A 226 -4.04 19.25 -6.77
N LEU A 227 -4.90 18.47 -6.10
CA LEU A 227 -4.47 17.42 -5.18
C LEU A 227 -3.78 16.24 -5.87
N TYR A 228 -4.24 15.82 -7.05
CA TYR A 228 -3.56 14.78 -7.83
C TYR A 228 -2.18 15.22 -8.32
N THR A 229 -2.01 16.50 -8.66
CA THR A 229 -0.71 17.08 -9.01
C THR A 229 0.23 17.04 -7.81
N GLU A 230 -0.23 17.40 -6.61
CA GLU A 230 0.56 17.26 -5.37
C GLU A 230 0.94 15.81 -5.05
N VAL A 231 0.02 14.86 -5.23
CA VAL A 231 0.35 13.44 -5.09
C VAL A 231 1.45 13.03 -6.07
N SER A 232 1.33 13.44 -7.33
CA SER A 232 2.28 13.08 -8.38
C SER A 232 3.65 13.72 -8.15
N SER A 233 3.69 14.96 -7.67
CA SER A 233 4.93 15.69 -7.38
C SER A 233 5.69 15.08 -6.19
N LEU A 234 5.00 14.76 -5.09
CA LEU A 234 5.58 14.11 -3.91
C LEU A 234 6.22 12.77 -4.27
N TRP A 235 5.49 11.92 -5.00
CA TRP A 235 6.02 10.63 -5.44
C TRP A 235 7.19 10.78 -6.41
N HIS A 236 7.09 11.70 -7.37
CA HIS A 236 8.17 11.92 -8.35
C HIS A 236 9.46 12.39 -7.68
N ALA A 237 9.38 13.36 -6.76
CA ALA A 237 10.54 13.87 -6.02
C ALA A 237 11.22 12.79 -5.17
N TRP A 238 10.41 11.99 -4.47
CA TRP A 238 10.92 10.88 -3.66
C TRP A 238 11.58 9.80 -4.54
N LEU A 239 10.91 9.37 -5.62
CA LEU A 239 11.43 8.34 -6.54
C LEU A 239 12.72 8.78 -7.23
N LEU A 240 12.82 10.05 -7.63
CA LEU A 240 14.07 10.59 -8.15
C LEU A 240 15.17 10.49 -7.09
N SER A 241 14.90 10.89 -5.85
CA SER A 241 15.89 10.81 -4.78
C SER A 241 16.35 9.37 -4.52
N SER A 242 15.41 8.42 -4.51
CA SER A 242 15.69 6.98 -4.40
C SER A 242 16.53 6.46 -5.56
N LEU A 243 16.21 6.85 -6.80
CA LEU A 243 16.98 6.47 -7.98
C LEU A 243 18.43 6.98 -7.91
N HIS A 244 18.64 8.23 -7.53
CA HIS A 244 19.99 8.79 -7.37
C HIS A 244 20.76 8.10 -6.24
N GLY A 245 20.08 7.70 -5.15
CA GLY A 245 20.67 6.86 -4.11
C GLY A 245 21.13 5.51 -4.64
N HIS A 246 20.25 4.81 -5.36
CA HIS A 246 20.54 3.52 -5.97
C HIS A 246 21.69 3.58 -6.97
N GLN A 247 21.73 4.61 -7.83
CA GLN A 247 22.82 4.83 -8.78
C GLN A 247 24.17 5.04 -8.10
N ARG A 248 24.21 5.85 -7.03
CA ARG A 248 25.44 6.06 -6.25
C ARG A 248 25.91 4.76 -5.59
N ALA A 249 24.99 3.94 -5.08
CA ALA A 249 25.32 2.64 -4.51
C ALA A 249 25.92 1.69 -5.56
N LEU A 250 25.35 1.64 -6.77
CA LEU A 250 25.90 0.85 -7.88
C LEU A 250 27.30 1.32 -8.29
N GLN A 251 27.52 2.64 -8.37
CA GLN A 251 28.83 3.22 -8.68
C GLN A 251 29.87 2.86 -7.61
N ALA A 252 29.53 3.03 -6.33
CA ALA A 252 30.42 2.66 -5.23
C ALA A 252 30.77 1.17 -5.24
N ARG A 253 29.83 0.27 -5.58
CA ARG A 253 30.11 -1.16 -5.71
C ARG A 253 30.99 -1.50 -6.92
N ALA A 254 30.88 -0.77 -8.01
CA ALA A 254 31.74 -0.93 -9.18
C ALA A 254 33.17 -0.44 -8.93
N GLU A 255 33.33 0.53 -8.03
CA GLU A 255 34.62 1.11 -7.62
C GLU A 255 35.27 0.36 -6.43
N ALA A 256 34.49 -0.47 -5.71
CA ALA A 256 34.99 -1.27 -4.60
C ALA A 256 35.93 -2.39 -5.07
N SER A 257 37.06 -2.54 -4.39
CA SER A 257 38.06 -3.58 -4.68
C SER A 257 37.48 -4.97 -4.37
N PRO A 258 37.77 -6.02 -5.17
CA PRO A 258 37.32 -7.40 -4.92
C PRO A 258 37.74 -8.03 -3.58
N PHE A 259 38.55 -7.33 -2.77
CA PHE A 259 39.12 -7.81 -1.51
C PHE A 259 38.53 -7.15 -0.25
N SER A 260 37.55 -6.25 -0.34
CA SER A 260 36.86 -5.71 0.84
C SER A 260 35.74 -6.65 1.28
N GLU A 261 35.73 -7.02 2.56
CA GLU A 261 34.63 -7.78 3.17
C GLU A 261 33.30 -7.07 2.92
N GLU A 262 32.37 -7.78 2.28
CA GLU A 262 31.04 -7.26 1.94
C GLU A 262 30.25 -7.03 3.22
N GLU A 263 30.13 -5.78 3.68
CA GLU A 263 29.00 -5.39 4.51
C GLU A 263 27.75 -5.41 3.63
N GLU A 264 27.12 -6.59 3.54
CA GLU A 264 25.74 -6.73 3.07
C GLU A 264 24.81 -5.95 3.99
N GLY A 265 24.57 -4.69 3.65
CA GLY A 265 23.78 -3.83 4.52
C GLY A 265 23.39 -2.48 3.95
N SER A 266 23.24 -2.34 2.62
CA SER A 266 22.45 -1.21 2.11
C SER A 266 21.05 -1.74 1.83
N GLU A 267 20.17 -1.63 2.84
CA GLU A 267 18.73 -1.68 2.64
C GLU A 267 18.41 -0.78 1.45
N ASP A 268 17.91 -1.38 0.36
CA ASP A 268 17.32 -0.66 -0.76
C ASP A 268 16.33 0.34 -0.16
N GLY A 269 16.63 1.64 -0.25
CA GLY A 269 15.92 2.70 0.48
C GLY A 269 14.44 2.86 0.08
N THR A 270 13.94 1.97 -0.76
CA THR A 270 12.60 1.91 -1.31
C THR A 270 12.06 0.51 -1.08
N THR A 271 11.33 0.32 0.03
CA THR A 271 10.70 -0.97 0.32
C THR A 271 9.74 -1.36 -0.83
N GLU A 272 9.63 -2.67 -1.11
CA GLU A 272 8.65 -3.22 -2.05
C GLU A 272 7.24 -2.67 -1.77
N ALA A 273 6.92 -2.51 -0.49
CA ALA A 273 5.71 -1.89 0.01
C ALA A 273 5.45 -0.46 -0.49
N GLN A 274 6.46 0.39 -0.43
CA GLN A 274 6.38 1.77 -0.91
C GLN A 274 6.26 1.80 -2.43
N ARG A 275 7.00 0.94 -3.15
CA ARG A 275 6.90 0.81 -4.62
C ARG A 275 5.50 0.46 -5.07
N GLU A 276 4.91 -0.56 -4.46
CA GLU A 276 3.55 -0.97 -4.80
C GLU A 276 2.50 0.11 -4.50
N ARG A 277 2.63 0.79 -3.35
CA ARG A 277 1.75 1.90 -3.00
C ARG A 277 1.82 3.03 -4.03
N GLY A 278 3.03 3.45 -4.38
CA GLY A 278 3.26 4.48 -5.40
C GLY A 278 2.71 4.06 -6.76
N ALA A 279 2.97 2.83 -7.19
CA ALA A 279 2.49 2.31 -8.48
C ALA A 279 0.98 2.35 -8.61
N ARG A 280 0.25 1.99 -7.53
CA ARG A 280 -1.21 2.05 -7.51
C ARG A 280 -1.74 3.48 -7.56
N MET A 281 -1.23 4.35 -6.71
CA MET A 281 -1.72 5.74 -6.65
C MET A 281 -1.46 6.44 -7.99
N LEU A 282 -0.22 6.38 -8.50
CA LEU A 282 0.16 6.96 -9.78
C LEU A 282 -0.59 6.33 -10.96
N GLY A 283 -0.80 5.00 -10.93
CA GLY A 283 -1.59 4.29 -11.94
C GLY A 283 -3.04 4.76 -11.97
N ALA A 284 -3.69 4.90 -10.81
CA ALA A 284 -5.06 5.41 -10.72
C ALA A 284 -5.17 6.86 -11.20
N VAL A 285 -4.20 7.72 -10.83
CA VAL A 285 -4.17 9.11 -11.32
C VAL A 285 -3.97 9.17 -12.83
N LEU A 286 -3.13 8.30 -13.40
CA LEU A 286 -2.93 8.19 -14.85
C LEU A 286 -4.23 7.80 -15.56
N GLU A 287 -4.92 6.75 -15.09
CA GLU A 287 -6.18 6.28 -15.67
C GLU A 287 -7.27 7.37 -15.68
N LEU A 288 -7.40 8.13 -14.59
CA LEU A 288 -8.36 9.23 -14.51
C LEU A 288 -8.05 10.37 -15.49
N ARG A 289 -6.77 10.65 -15.73
CA ARG A 289 -6.32 11.70 -16.64
C ARG A 289 -6.43 11.30 -18.10
N GLU A 290 -6.15 10.04 -18.44
CA GLU A 290 -6.34 9.52 -19.79
C GLU A 290 -7.83 9.53 -20.21
N GLN A 291 -8.74 9.45 -19.25
CA GLN A 291 -10.20 9.50 -19.48
C GLN A 291 -10.77 10.92 -19.41
N GLY A 292 -10.00 11.91 -18.94
CA GLY A 292 -10.46 13.27 -18.71
C GLY A 292 -10.52 14.13 -19.98
N PRO A 293 -11.36 15.18 -20.02
CA PRO A 293 -11.44 16.10 -21.14
C PRO A 293 -10.23 17.04 -21.25
N LEU A 294 -9.53 17.27 -20.13
CA LEU A 294 -8.32 18.11 -20.06
C LEU A 294 -7.09 17.23 -20.23
N GLN A 295 -6.37 17.41 -21.34
CA GLN A 295 -5.06 16.78 -21.51
C GLN A 295 -4.01 17.64 -20.80
N HIS A 296 -3.34 17.04 -19.81
CA HIS A 296 -2.21 17.64 -19.11
C HIS A 296 -0.94 16.86 -19.49
N PRO A 297 -0.36 17.11 -20.69
CA PRO A 297 0.72 16.29 -21.22
C PRO A 297 1.97 16.30 -20.34
N GLY A 298 2.39 17.45 -19.79
CA GLY A 298 3.55 17.53 -18.88
C GLY A 298 3.39 16.72 -17.60
N GLU A 299 2.26 16.87 -16.91
CA GLU A 299 1.98 16.13 -15.68
C GLU A 299 1.80 14.62 -15.94
N THR A 300 1.21 14.26 -17.08
CA THR A 300 1.09 12.86 -17.54
C THR A 300 2.47 12.25 -17.80
N ALA A 301 3.38 13.01 -18.42
CA ALA A 301 4.77 12.61 -18.62
C ALA A 301 5.47 12.37 -17.28
N GLN A 302 5.24 13.22 -16.27
CA GLN A 302 5.80 13.07 -14.92
C GLN A 302 5.31 11.80 -14.24
N ILE A 303 4.01 11.50 -14.30
CA ILE A 303 3.43 10.27 -13.73
C ILE A 303 4.03 9.02 -14.40
N LEU A 304 4.11 9.02 -15.73
CA LEU A 304 4.71 7.92 -16.49
C LEU A 304 6.19 7.72 -16.17
N HIS A 305 6.94 8.82 -15.97
CA HIS A 305 8.33 8.77 -15.54
C HIS A 305 8.47 8.16 -14.13
N SER A 306 7.65 8.59 -13.17
CA SER A 306 7.59 8.01 -11.83
C SER A 306 7.34 6.50 -11.86
N LEU A 307 6.35 6.05 -12.66
CA LEU A 307 6.07 4.62 -12.84
C LEU A 307 7.26 3.87 -13.47
N ALA A 308 7.97 4.47 -14.41
CA ALA A 308 9.16 3.87 -15.01
C ALA A 308 10.28 3.67 -13.97
N ILE A 309 10.47 4.62 -13.06
CA ILE A 309 11.44 4.52 -11.95
C ILE A 309 11.04 3.38 -11.00
N ILE A 310 9.76 3.29 -10.62
CA ILE A 310 9.28 2.20 -9.75
C ILE A 310 9.59 0.83 -10.36
N HIS A 311 9.32 0.64 -11.65
CA HIS A 311 9.60 -0.61 -12.35
C HIS A 311 11.10 -0.89 -12.47
N TYR A 312 11.91 0.14 -12.70
CA TYR A 312 13.38 0.00 -12.73
C TYR A 312 13.94 -0.47 -11.39
N LEU A 313 13.56 0.21 -10.30
CA LEU A 313 13.96 -0.17 -8.94
C LEU A 313 13.43 -1.56 -8.55
N GLY A 314 12.28 -1.95 -9.11
CA GLY A 314 11.72 -3.30 -8.97
C GLY A 314 12.29 -4.36 -9.91
N GLN A 315 13.32 -4.05 -10.69
CA GLN A 315 13.96 -4.94 -11.66
C GLN A 315 13.04 -5.45 -12.79
N ASP A 316 11.89 -4.79 -13.02
CA ASP A 316 10.99 -5.03 -14.15
C ASP A 316 11.36 -4.10 -15.31
N LEU A 317 12.45 -4.44 -16.00
CA LEU A 317 13.02 -3.62 -17.08
C LEU A 317 12.06 -3.45 -18.27
N ALA A 318 11.25 -4.47 -18.58
CA ALA A 318 10.32 -4.42 -19.70
C ALA A 318 9.24 -3.36 -19.49
N LYS A 319 8.60 -3.34 -18.30
CA LYS A 319 7.61 -2.30 -17.98
C LYS A 319 8.24 -0.93 -17.82
N SER A 320 9.45 -0.86 -17.27
CA SER A 320 10.18 0.40 -17.12
C SER A 320 10.42 1.08 -18.48
N ILE A 321 10.96 0.35 -19.47
CA ILE A 321 11.23 0.87 -20.81
C ILE A 321 9.95 1.34 -21.50
N HIS A 322 8.87 0.56 -21.42
CA HIS A 322 7.58 0.92 -22.00
C HIS A 322 7.04 2.23 -21.41
N ARG A 323 7.03 2.37 -20.08
CA ARG A 323 6.54 3.58 -19.38
C ARG A 323 7.43 4.81 -19.68
N ALA A 324 8.75 4.63 -19.75
CA ALA A 324 9.68 5.69 -20.10
C ALA A 324 9.47 6.20 -21.54
N GLY A 325 9.22 5.31 -22.49
CA GLY A 325 8.90 5.69 -23.87
C GLY A 325 7.65 6.58 -23.95
N ASN A 326 6.57 6.18 -23.28
CA ASN A 326 5.34 6.98 -23.25
C ASN A 326 5.54 8.34 -22.56
N SER A 327 6.32 8.38 -21.48
CA SER A 327 6.66 9.65 -20.80
C SER A 327 7.33 10.64 -21.76
N CYS A 328 8.30 10.19 -22.57
CA CYS A 328 8.95 11.04 -23.55
C CYS A 328 7.99 11.59 -24.61
N ILE A 329 7.03 10.78 -25.07
CA ILE A 329 6.02 11.21 -26.05
C ILE A 329 5.18 12.35 -25.46
N HIS A 330 4.66 12.18 -24.24
CA HIS A 330 3.85 13.20 -23.59
C HIS A 330 4.65 14.48 -23.26
N ALA A 331 5.93 14.36 -22.89
CA ALA A 331 6.79 15.53 -22.69
C ALA A 331 6.98 16.33 -23.99
N VAL A 332 7.13 15.66 -25.14
CA VAL A 332 7.25 16.34 -26.43
C VAL A 332 5.95 17.06 -26.80
N LEU A 333 4.79 16.48 -26.50
CA LEU A 333 3.48 17.13 -26.73
C LEU A 333 3.33 18.41 -25.90
N ASP A 334 3.77 18.39 -24.64
CA ASP A 334 3.78 19.54 -23.73
C ASP A 334 4.62 20.71 -24.28
N PHE A 335 5.80 20.41 -24.87
CA PHE A 335 6.65 21.42 -25.51
C PHE A 335 6.12 21.88 -26.88
N GLY A 336 5.41 21.01 -27.61
CA GLY A 336 4.81 21.34 -28.90
C GLY A 336 3.70 22.38 -28.81
N GLU A 337 2.88 22.34 -27.76
CA GLU A 337 1.84 23.35 -27.49
C GLU A 337 2.41 24.70 -27.00
N SER A 338 3.64 24.70 -26.47
CA SER A 338 4.37 25.92 -26.06
C SER A 338 5.06 26.64 -27.23
N TRP A 339 5.05 26.08 -28.45
CA TRP A 339 5.79 26.57 -29.62
C TRP A 339 4.90 27.18 -30.71
N ASP A 340 3.91 28.00 -30.34
CA ASP A 340 3.27 28.96 -31.26
C ASP A 340 3.89 30.36 -31.06
N GLY A 341 5.12 30.53 -31.54
CA GLY A 341 5.83 31.81 -31.47
C GLY A 341 7.20 31.73 -32.11
N GLY A 342 7.31 32.18 -33.37
CA GLY A 342 8.53 32.13 -34.16
C GLY A 342 9.73 32.81 -33.50
N GLY A 343 10.87 32.13 -33.52
CA GLY A 343 12.13 32.68 -33.04
C GLY A 343 13.23 31.64 -33.09
N ASP A 344 14.13 31.81 -34.04
CA ASP A 344 15.36 31.06 -34.27
C ASP A 344 16.16 30.84 -32.96
N GLY A 345 16.62 29.60 -32.70
CA GLY A 345 17.37 29.33 -31.47
C GLY A 345 17.54 27.87 -31.10
N GLY A 346 18.41 27.16 -31.83
CA GLY A 346 18.96 25.88 -31.39
C GLY A 346 19.68 26.03 -30.04
N GLY A 347 19.02 25.63 -28.94
CA GLY A 347 19.63 25.73 -27.60
C GLY A 347 19.01 24.89 -26.50
N CYS A 348 17.74 24.46 -26.61
CA CYS A 348 17.04 23.89 -25.44
C CYS A 348 17.11 22.36 -25.28
N CYS A 349 17.66 21.61 -26.26
CA CYS A 349 17.68 20.13 -26.23
C CYS A 349 18.65 19.49 -25.20
N ARG A 350 19.32 20.27 -24.35
CA ARG A 350 20.40 19.74 -23.46
C ARG A 350 20.08 19.71 -21.96
N VAL A 351 18.89 20.08 -21.52
CA VAL A 351 18.58 20.09 -20.08
C VAL A 351 17.58 18.99 -19.72
N ARG A 352 18.14 17.92 -19.13
CA ARG A 352 17.52 16.90 -18.25
C ARG A 352 16.61 15.83 -18.88
N LEU A 353 17.23 14.74 -19.35
CA LEU A 353 16.67 13.38 -19.21
C LEU A 353 17.80 12.34 -19.04
N PRO A 354 18.33 12.14 -17.82
CA PRO A 354 19.36 11.11 -17.57
C PRO A 354 18.88 9.68 -17.84
N LEU A 355 17.58 9.38 -17.73
CA LEU A 355 17.05 8.04 -18.02
C LEU A 355 17.02 7.68 -19.51
N ALA A 356 16.76 8.64 -20.41
CA ALA A 356 16.67 8.34 -21.84
C ALA A 356 18.04 7.94 -22.44
N LEU A 357 19.13 8.55 -21.94
CA LEU A 357 20.50 8.19 -22.31
C LEU A 357 20.92 6.83 -21.72
N HIS A 358 20.50 6.52 -20.49
CA HIS A 358 20.81 5.24 -19.84
C HIS A 358 20.02 4.06 -20.45
N CYS A 359 18.75 4.27 -20.80
CA CYS A 359 17.95 3.28 -21.53
C CYS A 359 18.51 3.04 -22.95
N ARG A 360 18.93 4.08 -23.68
CA ARG A 360 19.57 3.93 -25.01
C ARG A 360 20.83 3.06 -24.98
N ALA A 361 21.64 3.14 -23.92
CA ALA A 361 22.86 2.35 -23.79
C ALA A 361 22.58 0.84 -23.58
N ASN A 362 21.44 0.47 -22.99
CA ASN A 362 21.07 -0.93 -22.73
C ASN A 362 20.12 -1.54 -23.78
N ILE A 363 19.42 -0.72 -24.57
CA ILE A 363 18.52 -1.17 -25.66
C ILE A 363 19.27 -1.92 -26.77
N ALA A 364 20.56 -1.66 -26.97
CA ALA A 364 21.38 -2.37 -27.98
C ALA A 364 21.62 -3.86 -27.68
N LYS A 365 21.15 -4.40 -26.54
CA LYS A 365 21.43 -5.78 -26.10
C LYS A 365 20.21 -6.69 -25.94
N ILE A 366 18.98 -6.20 -26.13
CA ILE A 366 17.77 -6.99 -25.84
C ILE A 366 16.96 -7.25 -27.12
N ASN A 367 16.89 -8.53 -27.51
CA ASN A 367 16.20 -9.05 -28.68
C ASN A 367 14.67 -8.95 -28.50
N PRO A 368 13.92 -8.26 -29.38
CA PRO A 368 12.50 -7.98 -29.17
C PRO A 368 11.63 -9.14 -29.67
N LYS A 369 11.59 -10.25 -28.94
CA LYS A 369 10.64 -11.36 -29.18
C LYS A 369 10.16 -11.96 -27.87
N ASN A 370 9.33 -11.22 -27.14
CA ASN A 370 8.24 -11.71 -26.28
C ASN A 370 7.72 -10.57 -25.40
N SER A 371 6.64 -9.93 -25.83
CA SER A 371 5.84 -9.05 -24.96
C SER A 371 4.40 -9.51 -25.05
N THR A 372 3.99 -10.33 -24.09
CA THR A 372 2.57 -10.62 -23.83
C THR A 372 2.01 -9.51 -22.95
N ARG A 373 0.97 -8.83 -23.44
CA ARG A 373 0.18 -7.84 -22.69
C ARG A 373 -0.34 -8.47 -21.39
N THR A 374 0.18 -8.04 -20.25
CA THR A 374 -0.45 -8.28 -18.94
C THR A 374 -1.20 -7.02 -18.54
N HIS A 375 -2.53 -7.09 -18.57
CA HIS A 375 -3.39 -6.07 -17.98
C HIS A 375 -3.15 -6.05 -16.45
N LEU A 376 -2.87 -4.87 -15.88
CA LEU A 376 -3.01 -4.70 -14.43
C LEU A 376 -4.49 -4.86 -14.07
N PRO A 377 -4.84 -5.54 -12.97
CA PRO A 377 -6.20 -5.51 -12.46
C PRO A 377 -6.57 -4.07 -12.07
N PRO A 378 -7.85 -3.67 -12.25
CA PRO A 378 -8.30 -2.34 -11.85
C PRO A 378 -8.06 -2.12 -10.37
N SER A 379 -7.55 -0.94 -10.03
CA SER A 379 -7.46 -0.47 -8.65
C SER A 379 -8.85 -0.55 -8.00
N PRO A 380 -8.97 -0.89 -6.71
CA PRO A 380 -10.19 -0.60 -5.99
C PRO A 380 -10.23 0.92 -5.78
N ILE A 381 -10.62 1.66 -6.83
CA ILE A 381 -11.41 2.86 -6.62
C ILE A 381 -12.58 2.31 -5.82
N PHE A 382 -12.64 2.59 -4.52
CA PHE A 382 -13.79 2.24 -3.71
C PHE A 382 -15.01 2.78 -4.47
N PRO A 383 -15.85 1.92 -5.07
CA PRO A 383 -17.00 2.44 -5.77
C PRO A 383 -17.85 3.11 -4.71
N LEU A 384 -18.09 4.42 -4.86
CA LEU A 384 -19.09 5.09 -4.06
C LEU A 384 -20.40 4.30 -4.21
N PRO A 385 -21.16 4.09 -3.12
CA PRO A 385 -22.45 3.41 -3.22
C PRO A 385 -23.32 4.10 -4.29
N ALA A 386 -23.86 3.30 -5.21
CA ALA A 386 -24.73 3.79 -6.27
C ALA A 386 -25.96 4.49 -5.65
N GLY A 387 -26.06 5.81 -5.80
CA GLY A 387 -27.17 6.59 -5.25
C GLY A 387 -26.88 8.07 -4.97
N ILE A 388 -25.61 8.51 -5.01
CA ILE A 388 -25.28 9.92 -4.79
C ILE A 388 -25.26 10.67 -6.13
N GLN A 389 -26.44 10.86 -6.73
CA GLN A 389 -26.64 12.01 -7.61
C GLN A 389 -26.78 13.23 -6.71
N ALA A 390 -25.97 14.26 -6.95
CA ALA A 390 -26.13 15.55 -6.32
C ALA A 390 -27.58 16.00 -6.52
N LYS A 391 -28.34 16.16 -5.42
CA LYS A 391 -29.57 16.95 -5.47
C LYS A 391 -29.16 18.34 -5.89
N GLY A 392 -29.44 18.69 -7.14
CA GLY A 392 -29.32 20.05 -7.62
C GLY A 392 -30.11 20.97 -6.71
N GLU A 393 -29.49 22.09 -6.34
CA GLU A 393 -30.16 23.19 -5.68
C GLU A 393 -31.36 23.62 -6.55
N GLU A 394 -32.58 23.40 -6.05
CA GLU A 394 -33.75 24.09 -6.60
C GLU A 394 -33.65 25.56 -6.18
N PRO A 395 -33.84 26.51 -7.11
CA PRO A 395 -33.81 27.92 -6.77
C PRO A 395 -35.03 28.24 -5.89
N VAL A 396 -34.76 28.76 -4.70
CA VAL A 396 -35.78 29.38 -3.84
C VAL A 396 -36.32 30.61 -4.58
N THR A 397 -37.49 30.47 -5.19
CA THR A 397 -38.30 31.62 -5.61
C THR A 397 -38.90 32.25 -4.36
N MET A 398 -38.54 33.50 -4.10
CA MET A 398 -39.30 34.36 -3.19
C MET A 398 -40.66 34.65 -3.84
N ASP A 399 -41.72 34.30 -3.11
CA ASP A 399 -43.01 35.01 -3.10
C ASP A 399 -43.60 34.91 -1.68
#